data_AF-A0A2N1NLG7-F1
#
_entry.id   AF-A0A2N1NLG7-F1
#
_cell.length_a   1.000
_cell.length_b   1.000
_cell.length_c   1.000
_cell.angle_alpha   90.00
_cell.angle_beta   90.00
_cell.angle_gamma   90.00
#
_symmetry.space_group_name_H-M   'P 1'
#
loop_
_entity.id
_entity.type
_entity.pdbx_description
1 polymer ?
#
loop_
_entity_poly.entity_id
_entity_poly.type
_entity_poly.pdbx_seq_one_letter_code
_entity_poly.pdbx_strand_id
1 'polypeptide(L)'
;MLAEKLREYEARKALIPKKEKIPEKPKTQEELLAQAKITEEKNLASLHAYEIKEAEKKRTVTKLNKVRINGPFIRQISYVCGDDKINKKPRLITEVPANEDENNVTIEIHDAKDTNNINSQNGQEVSSDNLECKRNTKNLIIFKDFDRKHEAELFQEWRTKPQEVEKAICPITGEPAKYKDPKSGVPYANLEAYKKLQQILRHEYLWSSEKGTFV
;
A
#
# COMPACT_ATOMS: atom_id res chain seq x y z
N MET A 1 44.45 48.84 1.60
CA MET A 1 43.67 47.62 1.90
C MET A 1 43.71 46.59 0.75
N LEU A 2 43.11 46.83 -0.43
CA LEU A 2 43.08 45.80 -1.50
C LEU A 2 44.43 45.58 -2.21
N ALA A 3 45.14 46.67 -2.53
CA ALA A 3 46.44 46.62 -3.22
C ALA A 3 47.57 46.00 -2.37
N GLU A 4 47.38 45.95 -1.05
CA GLU A 4 48.33 45.33 -0.12
C GLU A 4 48.09 43.81 -0.05
N LYS A 5 46.83 43.37 0.02
CA LYS A 5 46.45 41.96 -0.11
C LYS A 5 46.87 41.34 -1.44
N LEU A 6 46.80 42.09 -2.54
CA LEU A 6 47.30 41.65 -3.86
C LEU A 6 48.82 41.40 -3.83
N ARG A 7 49.59 42.31 -3.22
CA ARG A 7 51.04 42.16 -3.07
C ARG A 7 51.43 41.01 -2.14
N GLU A 8 50.72 40.82 -1.03
CA GLU A 8 50.94 39.68 -0.12
C GLU A 8 50.60 38.34 -0.78
N TYR A 9 49.54 38.30 -1.59
CA TYR A 9 49.16 37.12 -2.36
C TYR A 9 50.19 36.78 -3.43
N GLU A 10 50.69 37.79 -4.16
CA GLU A 10 51.77 37.62 -5.14
C GLU A 10 53.09 37.20 -4.47
N ALA A 11 53.44 37.78 -3.32
CA ALA A 11 54.61 37.38 -2.54
C ALA A 11 54.50 35.94 -2.04
N ARG A 12 53.35 35.54 -1.50
CA ARG A 12 53.08 34.14 -1.12
C ARG A 12 53.15 33.20 -2.31
N LYS A 13 52.63 33.59 -3.47
CA LYS A 13 52.68 32.80 -4.69
C LYS A 13 54.10 32.69 -5.26
N ALA A 14 54.91 33.73 -5.13
CA ALA A 14 56.31 33.78 -5.57
C ALA A 14 57.25 32.97 -4.66
N LEU A 15 56.91 32.84 -3.37
CA LEU A 15 57.62 31.99 -2.41
C LEU A 15 57.38 30.49 -2.63
N ILE A 16 56.33 30.11 -3.37
CA ILE A 16 56.08 28.70 -3.69
C ILE A 16 57.16 28.25 -4.70
N PRO A 17 58.05 27.32 -4.32
CA PRO A 17 59.09 26.85 -5.23
C PRO A 17 58.45 26.24 -6.49
N LYS A 18 58.96 26.62 -7.66
CA LYS A 18 58.51 26.02 -8.92
C LYS A 18 58.86 24.54 -8.90
N LYS A 19 57.84 23.68 -8.89
CA LYS A 19 58.03 22.22 -8.89
C LYS A 19 58.76 21.83 -10.17
N GLU A 20 59.99 21.37 -10.03
CA GLU A 20 60.77 20.84 -11.15
C GLU A 20 60.00 19.66 -11.76
N LYS A 21 59.84 19.68 -13.09
CA LYS A 21 59.23 18.56 -13.82
C LYS A 21 60.25 17.43 -13.87
N ILE A 22 60.08 16.45 -12.99
CA ILE A 22 60.84 15.21 -13.04
C ILE A 22 60.47 14.50 -14.35
N PRO A 23 61.43 14.17 -15.24
CA PRO A 23 61.13 13.39 -16.43
C PRO A 23 60.63 12.00 -16.02
N GLU A 24 59.38 11.69 -16.35
CA GLU A 24 58.76 10.40 -16.04
C GLU A 24 59.47 9.31 -16.86
N LYS A 25 60.27 8.47 -16.18
CA LYS A 25 60.80 7.26 -16.81
C LYS A 25 59.61 6.36 -17.18
N PRO A 26 59.60 5.76 -18.38
CA PRO A 26 58.58 4.78 -18.72
C PRO A 26 58.69 3.60 -17.75
N LYS A 27 57.63 3.35 -17.00
CA LYS A 27 57.56 2.28 -16.00
C LYS A 27 57.77 0.94 -16.67
N THR A 28 58.58 0.08 -16.06
CA THR A 28 58.71 -1.30 -16.51
C THR A 28 57.40 -2.05 -16.26
N GLN A 29 57.18 -3.16 -16.98
CA GLN A 29 56.01 -4.02 -16.80
C GLN A 29 55.81 -4.44 -15.33
N GLU A 30 56.90 -4.71 -14.61
CA GLU A 30 56.90 -5.08 -13.19
C GLU A 30 56.40 -3.95 -12.30
N GLU A 31 56.78 -2.72 -12.59
CA GLU A 31 56.34 -1.55 -11.83
C GLU A 31 54.84 -1.28 -12.04
N LEU A 32 54.32 -1.56 -13.25
CA LEU A 32 52.88 -1.51 -13.53
C LEU A 32 52.12 -2.57 -12.72
N LEU A 33 52.64 -3.79 -12.66
CA LEU A 33 52.05 -4.88 -11.86
C LEU A 33 52.07 -4.55 -10.36
N ALA A 34 53.17 -3.98 -9.86
CA ALA A 34 53.27 -3.53 -8.47
C ALA A 34 52.26 -2.40 -8.15
N GLN A 35 52.09 -1.43 -9.07
CA GLN A 35 51.11 -0.36 -8.92
C GLN A 35 49.67 -0.89 -8.97
N ALA A 36 49.39 -1.88 -9.84
CA ALA A 36 48.09 -2.54 -9.91
C ALA A 36 47.76 -3.24 -8.59
N LYS A 37 48.71 -4.00 -8.01
CA LYS A 37 48.54 -4.66 -6.71
C LYS A 37 48.22 -3.68 -5.57
N ILE A 38 48.95 -2.57 -5.48
CA ILE A 38 48.70 -1.53 -4.47
C ILE A 38 47.31 -0.90 -4.67
N THR A 39 46.88 -0.74 -5.92
CA THR A 39 45.57 -0.17 -6.24
C THR A 39 44.45 -1.14 -5.90
N GLU A 40 44.64 -2.42 -6.16
CA GLU A 40 43.72 -3.49 -5.75
C GLU A 40 43.56 -3.54 -4.23
N GLU A 41 44.65 -3.52 -3.47
CA GLU A 41 44.63 -3.47 -2.00
C GLU A 41 43.86 -2.24 -1.49
N LYS A 42 44.04 -1.06 -2.12
CA LYS A 42 43.29 0.16 -1.79
C LYS A 42 41.82 0.07 -2.14
N ASN A 43 41.49 -0.55 -3.28
CA ASN A 43 40.11 -0.74 -3.72
C ASN A 43 39.38 -1.71 -2.79
N LEU A 44 40.01 -2.82 -2.42
CA LEU A 44 39.48 -3.78 -1.45
C LEU A 44 39.26 -3.14 -0.08
N ALA A 45 40.24 -2.37 0.42
CA ALA A 45 40.10 -1.65 1.68
C ALA A 45 38.96 -0.61 1.62
N SER A 46 38.81 0.09 0.49
CA SER A 46 37.74 1.08 0.27
C SER A 46 36.36 0.41 0.21
N LEU A 47 36.26 -0.73 -0.47
CA LEU A 47 35.03 -1.52 -0.56
C LEU A 47 34.61 -2.03 0.83
N HIS A 48 35.53 -2.63 1.58
CA HIS A 48 35.26 -3.11 2.93
C HIS A 48 34.85 -1.97 3.88
N ALA A 49 35.49 -0.81 3.78
CA ALA A 49 35.08 0.39 4.54
C ALA A 49 33.67 0.87 4.16
N TYR A 50 33.28 0.74 2.89
CA TYR A 50 31.92 1.05 2.44
C TYR A 50 30.89 0.08 3.02
N GLU A 51 31.16 -1.23 2.96
CA GLU A 51 30.29 -2.26 3.52
C GLU A 51 30.08 -2.09 5.03
N ILE A 52 31.14 -1.77 5.78
CA ILE A 52 31.05 -1.46 7.22
C ILE A 52 30.12 -0.26 7.44
N LYS A 53 30.29 0.81 6.67
CA LYS A 53 29.46 2.03 6.78
C LYS A 53 28.00 1.76 6.43
N GLU A 54 27.73 0.95 5.40
CA GLU A 54 26.36 0.53 5.08
C GLU A 54 25.74 -0.31 6.20
N ALA A 55 26.49 -1.28 6.73
CA ALA A 55 26.04 -2.11 7.83
C ALA A 55 25.74 -1.26 9.08
N GLU A 56 26.57 -0.27 9.37
CA GLU A 56 26.35 0.69 10.46
C GLU A 56 25.08 1.53 10.23
N LYS A 57 24.89 2.10 9.03
CA LYS A 57 23.65 2.81 8.65
C LYS A 57 22.41 1.93 8.79
N LYS A 58 22.45 0.69 8.30
CA LYS A 58 21.34 -0.27 8.45
C LYS A 58 21.05 -0.56 9.93
N ARG A 59 22.08 -0.69 10.77
CA ARG A 59 21.95 -0.88 12.22
C ARG A 59 21.35 0.35 12.92
N THR A 60 21.75 1.57 12.58
CA THR A 60 21.22 2.79 13.20
C THR A 60 19.77 3.06 12.80
N VAL A 61 19.43 2.89 11.52
CA VAL A 61 18.05 3.01 11.01
C VAL A 61 17.12 2.00 11.70
N THR A 62 17.57 0.74 11.86
CA THR A 62 16.78 -0.30 12.54
C THR A 62 16.52 0.03 14.03
N LYS A 63 17.43 0.75 14.69
CA LYS A 63 17.29 1.12 16.11
C LYS A 63 16.31 2.28 16.32
N LEU A 64 16.31 3.28 15.43
CA LEU A 64 15.44 4.46 15.57
C LEU A 64 13.96 4.14 15.30
N ASN A 65 13.67 3.11 14.49
CA ASN A 65 12.31 2.84 14.00
C ASN A 65 11.50 1.81 14.82
N LYS A 66 11.98 1.33 15.97
CA LYS A 66 11.21 0.41 16.82
C LYS A 66 10.54 1.14 17.99
N VAL A 67 9.48 1.90 17.70
CA VAL A 67 8.48 2.20 18.72
C VAL A 67 7.80 0.87 19.07
N ARG A 68 8.20 0.27 20.20
CA ARG A 68 7.52 -0.90 20.73
C ARG A 68 6.25 -0.41 21.43
N ILE A 69 5.11 -0.72 20.84
CA ILE A 69 3.82 -0.57 21.52
C ILE A 69 3.76 -1.70 22.55
N ASN A 70 3.66 -1.35 23.82
CA ASN A 70 3.51 -2.30 24.91
C ASN A 70 2.02 -2.48 25.22
N GLY A 71 1.53 -3.72 25.24
CA GLY A 71 0.14 -4.06 25.53
C GLY A 71 -0.69 -4.42 24.29
N PRO A 72 -1.98 -4.79 24.47
CA PRO A 72 -2.88 -5.12 23.38
C PRO A 72 -3.09 -3.91 22.45
N PHE A 73 -3.00 -4.12 21.15
CA PHE A 73 -3.22 -3.04 20.18
C PHE A 73 -3.95 -3.50 18.93
N ILE A 74 -4.74 -2.58 18.37
CA ILE A 74 -5.49 -2.79 17.14
C ILE A 74 -4.73 -2.13 15.99
N ARG A 75 -4.48 -2.89 14.92
CA ARG A 75 -3.85 -2.39 13.70
C ARG A 75 -4.86 -2.47 12.55
N GLN A 76 -5.11 -1.35 11.92
CA GLN A 76 -5.89 -1.30 10.68
C GLN A 76 -4.94 -1.28 9.47
N ILE A 77 -5.30 -2.07 8.47
CA ILE A 77 -4.58 -2.21 7.22
C ILE A 77 -5.58 -2.10 6.08
N SER A 78 -5.45 -1.09 5.23
CA SER A 78 -6.19 -1.01 3.96
C SER A 78 -5.39 -1.70 2.86
N TYR A 79 -6.03 -2.56 2.09
CA TYR A 79 -5.41 -3.28 0.99
C TYR A 79 -6.33 -3.38 -0.23
N VAL A 80 -5.74 -3.53 -1.41
CA VAL A 80 -6.48 -3.75 -2.65
C VAL A 80 -6.53 -5.25 -2.94
N CYS A 81 -7.73 -5.76 -3.21
CA CYS A 81 -7.96 -7.10 -3.72
C CYS A 81 -8.21 -7.00 -5.23
N GLY A 82 -7.39 -7.68 -6.04
CA GLY A 82 -7.57 -7.79 -7.48
C GLY A 82 -6.40 -8.50 -8.17
N ASP A 83 -6.72 -9.54 -8.93
CA ASP A 83 -5.94 -10.31 -9.93
C ASP A 83 -4.41 -10.32 -9.87
N ASP A 84 -3.84 -10.84 -8.79
CA ASP A 84 -2.60 -11.59 -8.92
C ASP A 84 -2.88 -13.04 -8.56
N LYS A 85 -3.05 -13.90 -9.57
CA LYS A 85 -2.98 -15.37 -9.36
C LYS A 85 -1.64 -15.78 -8.69
N ILE A 86 -0.67 -14.88 -8.70
CA ILE A 86 0.70 -15.03 -8.21
C ILE A 86 0.84 -14.56 -6.74
N ASN A 87 0.03 -13.61 -6.28
CA ASN A 87 0.13 -13.05 -4.92
C ASN A 87 -1.22 -13.10 -4.20
N LYS A 88 -1.46 -14.18 -3.45
CA LYS A 88 -2.59 -14.28 -2.49
C LYS A 88 -2.48 -13.35 -1.29
N LYS A 89 -1.42 -12.53 -1.20
CA LYS A 89 -1.15 -11.66 -0.05
C LYS A 89 -1.72 -10.25 -0.30
N PRO A 90 -2.39 -9.64 0.69
CA PRO A 90 -2.95 -8.30 0.56
C PRO A 90 -1.85 -7.28 0.22
N ARG A 91 -1.97 -6.56 -0.90
CA ARG A 91 -1.08 -5.42 -1.22
C ARG A 91 -1.46 -4.26 -0.29
N LEU A 92 -0.64 -3.99 0.71
CA LEU A 92 -0.81 -2.89 1.65
C LEU A 92 -0.79 -1.57 0.88
N ILE A 93 -1.81 -0.72 1.09
CA ILE A 93 -1.78 0.67 0.63
C ILE A 93 -0.87 1.41 1.61
N THR A 94 0.43 1.29 1.40
CA THR A 94 1.42 2.20 1.95
C THR A 94 1.85 3.05 0.77
N GLU A 95 1.85 4.38 0.93
CA GLU A 95 2.43 5.26 -0.08
C GLU A 95 3.79 4.69 -0.47
N VAL A 96 3.89 4.30 -1.73
CA VAL A 96 5.07 3.67 -2.32
C VAL A 96 6.17 4.72 -2.26
N PRO A 97 7.27 4.57 -1.48
CA PRO A 97 8.50 5.18 -1.95
C PRO A 97 8.84 4.40 -3.22
N ALA A 98 8.66 5.05 -4.36
CA ALA A 98 9.20 4.57 -5.62
C ALA A 98 10.71 4.48 -5.42
N ASN A 99 11.20 3.27 -5.21
CA ASN A 99 12.57 2.95 -5.50
C ASN A 99 12.51 1.96 -6.65
N GLU A 100 12.79 2.53 -7.81
CA GLU A 100 13.28 1.88 -9.02
C GLU A 100 14.39 0.90 -8.64
N ASP A 101 14.36 -0.29 -9.25
CA ASP A 101 15.52 -0.98 -9.83
C ASP A 101 15.06 -2.37 -10.29
N GLU A 102 14.39 -2.41 -11.44
CA GLU A 102 14.59 -3.52 -12.36
C GLU A 102 15.95 -3.31 -13.00
N ASN A 103 16.91 -4.24 -12.79
CA ASN A 103 17.96 -4.59 -13.74
C ASN A 103 18.73 -5.87 -13.30
N ASN A 104 18.32 -7.00 -13.89
CA ASN A 104 19.14 -8.11 -14.44
C ASN A 104 20.23 -8.78 -13.56
N VAL A 105 19.97 -9.95 -12.97
CA VAL A 105 20.23 -11.34 -13.46
C VAL A 105 21.46 -12.02 -12.85
N THR A 106 21.25 -13.19 -12.23
CA THR A 106 22.00 -14.40 -12.57
C THR A 106 21.09 -15.62 -12.46
N ILE A 107 21.15 -16.44 -13.50
CA ILE A 107 20.38 -17.64 -13.79
C ILE A 107 20.95 -18.81 -12.99
N GLU A 108 20.11 -19.59 -12.30
CA GLU A 108 20.36 -21.02 -12.09
C GLU A 108 19.07 -21.78 -12.40
N ILE A 109 19.06 -22.37 -13.60
CA ILE A 109 18.08 -23.36 -14.05
C ILE A 109 18.38 -24.63 -13.27
N HIS A 110 17.47 -25.04 -12.40
CA HIS A 110 17.42 -26.40 -11.90
C HIS A 110 16.10 -27.05 -12.34
N ASP A 111 16.19 -27.83 -13.41
CA ASP A 111 15.20 -28.80 -13.81
C ASP A 111 15.10 -29.90 -12.74
N ALA A 112 14.00 -29.91 -12.00
CA ALA A 112 13.62 -31.07 -11.20
C ALA A 112 12.15 -31.39 -11.49
N LYS A 113 11.98 -32.46 -12.26
CA LYS A 113 10.73 -33.19 -12.42
C LYS A 113 10.26 -33.63 -11.04
N ASP A 114 9.04 -33.27 -10.66
CA ASP A 114 8.25 -34.11 -9.78
C ASP A 114 6.85 -34.29 -10.38
N THR A 115 6.69 -35.51 -10.87
CA THR A 115 5.49 -36.18 -11.35
C THR A 115 4.45 -36.32 -10.24
N ASN A 116 3.17 -36.09 -10.57
CA ASN A 116 1.95 -36.77 -10.08
C ASN A 116 0.74 -36.15 -10.84
N ASN A 117 0.41 -36.59 -12.07
CA ASN A 117 -0.54 -37.68 -12.43
C ASN A 117 -1.91 -37.52 -11.70
N ILE A 118 -2.96 -36.88 -12.25
CA ILE A 118 -3.97 -37.33 -13.26
C ILE A 118 -4.68 -38.63 -12.76
N ASN A 119 -6.00 -38.76 -12.52
CA ASN A 119 -7.21 -38.41 -13.29
C ASN A 119 -8.50 -38.69 -12.49
N SER A 120 -9.57 -37.92 -12.72
CA SER A 120 -10.88 -38.48 -13.13
C SER A 120 -11.83 -37.38 -13.62
N GLN A 121 -12.42 -37.69 -14.77
CA GLN A 121 -13.05 -36.82 -15.75
C GLN A 121 -14.51 -36.50 -15.39
N ASN A 122 -14.99 -35.31 -15.77
CA ASN A 122 -16.12 -35.15 -16.71
C ASN A 122 -16.40 -33.66 -17.03
N GLY A 123 -16.12 -33.30 -18.29
CA GLY A 123 -16.92 -32.46 -19.20
C GLY A 123 -17.33 -31.03 -18.83
N GLN A 124 -16.64 -30.02 -19.40
CA GLN A 124 -17.15 -29.02 -20.37
C GLN A 124 -16.17 -27.84 -20.49
N GLU A 125 -15.40 -27.79 -21.59
CA GLU A 125 -14.94 -26.53 -22.21
C GLU A 125 -16.16 -26.03 -23.04
N VAL A 126 -16.65 -24.79 -22.98
CA VAL A 126 -16.12 -23.48 -23.40
C VAL A 126 -17.09 -22.45 -22.74
N SER A 127 -16.68 -21.34 -22.11
CA SER A 127 -16.50 -20.04 -22.78
C SER A 127 -15.74 -19.07 -21.89
N SER A 128 -14.65 -18.55 -22.44
CA SER A 128 -13.99 -17.34 -21.99
C SER A 128 -14.91 -16.13 -22.25
N ASP A 129 -15.73 -15.77 -21.26
CA ASP A 129 -16.46 -14.51 -21.28
C ASP A 129 -16.44 -13.85 -19.89
N ASN A 130 -15.68 -12.76 -19.81
CA ASN A 130 -15.83 -11.63 -18.89
C ASN A 130 -16.02 -11.95 -17.39
N LEU A 131 -14.96 -12.43 -16.73
CA LEU A 131 -14.80 -12.14 -15.31
C LEU A 131 -14.18 -10.75 -15.18
N GLU A 132 -15.02 -9.72 -15.22
CA GLU A 132 -14.62 -8.36 -14.87
C GLU A 132 -14.07 -8.40 -13.44
N CYS A 133 -12.74 -8.41 -13.29
CA CYS A 133 -12.13 -8.39 -11.97
C CYS A 133 -12.33 -7.01 -11.35
N LYS A 134 -13.36 -6.92 -10.50
CA LYS A 134 -13.63 -5.73 -9.72
C LYS A 134 -12.56 -5.61 -8.65
N ARG A 135 -11.56 -4.77 -8.93
CA ARG A 135 -10.63 -4.29 -7.91
C ARG A 135 -11.45 -3.69 -6.77
N ASN A 136 -11.33 -4.25 -5.58
CA ASN A 136 -11.99 -3.72 -4.40
C ASN A 136 -10.98 -3.41 -3.30
N THR A 137 -11.19 -2.29 -2.61
CA THR A 137 -10.44 -1.94 -1.41
C THR A 137 -11.09 -2.61 -0.22
N LYS A 138 -10.31 -3.30 0.60
CA LYS A 138 -10.77 -3.92 1.84
C LYS A 138 -9.95 -3.40 3.01
N ASN A 139 -10.59 -3.36 4.17
CA ASN A 139 -9.93 -3.04 5.44
C ASN A 139 -9.76 -4.33 6.23
N LEU A 140 -8.53 -4.64 6.62
CA LEU A 140 -8.19 -5.69 7.55
C LEU A 140 -7.91 -5.05 8.91
N ILE A 141 -8.65 -5.46 9.94
CA ILE A 141 -8.43 -5.05 11.32
C ILE A 141 -7.78 -6.23 12.05
N ILE A 142 -6.58 -6.02 12.58
CA ILE A 142 -5.79 -7.02 13.29
C ILE A 142 -5.77 -6.67 14.77
N PHE A 143 -6.24 -7.59 15.60
CA PHE A 143 -6.14 -7.52 17.05
C PHE A 143 -4.91 -8.31 17.48
N LYS A 144 -3.89 -7.64 18.03
CA LYS A 144 -2.65 -8.29 18.45
C LYS A 144 -2.45 -8.12 19.96
N ASP A 145 -1.93 -9.17 20.59
CA ASP A 145 -1.58 -9.20 22.01
C ASP A 145 -2.79 -8.98 22.96
N PHE A 146 -4.00 -9.37 22.54
CA PHE A 146 -5.20 -9.41 23.37
C PHE A 146 -5.32 -10.74 24.11
N ASP A 147 -5.66 -10.69 25.40
CA ASP A 147 -6.05 -11.89 26.14
C ASP A 147 -7.44 -12.37 25.71
N ARG A 148 -7.67 -13.68 25.85
CA ARG A 148 -8.98 -14.30 25.55
C ARG A 148 -10.14 -13.66 26.30
N LYS A 149 -9.90 -13.12 27.51
CA LYS A 149 -10.93 -12.41 28.31
C LYS A 149 -11.29 -11.06 27.68
N HIS A 150 -10.28 -10.25 27.38
CA HIS A 150 -10.44 -8.93 26.73
C HIS A 150 -11.05 -9.08 25.33
N GLU A 151 -10.65 -10.10 24.57
CA GLU A 151 -11.25 -10.42 23.27
C GLU A 151 -12.73 -10.82 23.42
N ALA A 152 -13.06 -11.66 24.41
CA ALA A 152 -14.43 -12.09 24.64
C ALA A 152 -15.36 -10.93 25.00
N GLU A 153 -14.87 -9.97 25.80
CA GLU A 153 -15.59 -8.76 26.18
C GLU A 153 -15.82 -7.82 24.99
N LEU A 154 -14.77 -7.52 24.20
CA LEU A 154 -14.86 -6.64 23.03
C LEU A 154 -15.86 -7.13 21.98
N PHE A 155 -15.94 -8.45 21.76
CA PHE A 155 -16.80 -9.05 20.74
C PHE A 155 -18.09 -9.63 21.32
N GLN A 156 -18.48 -9.27 22.53
CA GLN A 156 -19.71 -9.76 23.13
C GLN A 156 -20.94 -9.42 22.29
N GLU A 157 -21.00 -8.19 21.79
CA GLU A 157 -22.09 -7.72 20.92
C GLU A 157 -22.11 -8.44 19.56
N TRP A 158 -20.94 -8.82 19.03
CA TRP A 158 -20.85 -9.49 17.72
C TRP A 158 -21.36 -10.94 17.75
N ARG A 159 -21.48 -11.53 18.94
CA ARG A 159 -22.11 -12.85 19.12
C ARG A 159 -23.63 -12.77 19.10
N THR A 160 -24.19 -11.59 19.34
CA THR A 160 -25.63 -11.38 19.21
C THR A 160 -25.96 -11.20 17.74
N LYS A 161 -27.03 -11.86 17.28
CA LYS A 161 -27.50 -11.65 15.91
C LYS A 161 -27.87 -10.18 15.78
N PRO A 162 -27.37 -9.45 14.75
CA PRO A 162 -27.76 -8.07 14.53
C PRO A 162 -29.28 -7.99 14.52
N GLN A 163 -29.84 -7.05 15.29
CA GLN A 163 -31.28 -6.84 15.27
C GLN A 163 -31.67 -6.47 13.84
N GLU A 164 -32.55 -7.28 13.24
CA GLU A 164 -33.07 -6.96 11.92
C GLU A 164 -33.89 -5.68 12.04
N VAL A 165 -33.48 -4.64 11.31
CA VAL A 165 -34.23 -3.38 11.27
C VAL A 165 -35.60 -3.65 10.67
N GLU A 166 -36.64 -3.35 11.45
CA GLU A 166 -38.03 -3.47 10.98
C GLU A 166 -38.22 -2.57 9.74
N LYS A 167 -38.68 -3.18 8.65
CA LYS A 167 -38.95 -2.44 7.41
C LYS A 167 -40.18 -1.57 7.64
N ALA A 168 -40.03 -0.27 7.39
CA ALA A 168 -41.16 0.66 7.47
C ALA A 168 -42.28 0.22 6.51
N ILE A 169 -43.54 0.40 6.91
CA ILE A 169 -44.69 0.03 6.10
C ILE A 169 -45.08 1.20 5.19
N CYS A 170 -45.45 0.92 3.94
CA CYS A 170 -45.96 1.93 3.02
C CYS A 170 -47.34 2.42 3.47
N PRO A 171 -47.56 3.73 3.70
CA PRO A 171 -48.86 4.25 4.12
C PRO A 171 -49.97 4.12 3.07
N ILE A 172 -49.63 3.92 1.79
CA ILE A 172 -50.58 3.87 0.69
C ILE A 172 -51.02 2.42 0.40
N THR A 173 -50.10 1.45 0.48
CA THR A 173 -50.39 0.04 0.14
C THR A 173 -50.39 -0.90 1.33
N GLY A 174 -49.86 -0.51 2.49
CA GLY A 174 -49.73 -1.38 3.67
C GLY A 174 -48.62 -2.45 3.55
N GLU A 175 -47.88 -2.47 2.44
CA GLU A 175 -46.79 -3.41 2.19
C GLU A 175 -45.46 -2.89 2.78
N PRO A 176 -44.49 -3.77 3.09
CA PRO A 176 -43.16 -3.35 3.52
C PRO A 176 -42.51 -2.47 2.46
N ALA A 177 -42.15 -1.25 2.84
CA ALA A 177 -41.59 -0.27 1.92
C ALA A 177 -40.17 -0.64 1.49
N LYS A 178 -39.94 -0.55 0.19
CA LYS A 178 -38.62 -0.78 -0.42
C LYS A 178 -37.85 0.52 -0.62
N TYR A 179 -38.56 1.64 -0.73
CA TYR A 179 -37.99 2.95 -1.07
C TYR A 179 -38.54 4.05 -0.14
N LYS A 180 -37.86 5.20 -0.14
CA LYS A 180 -38.31 6.43 0.55
C LYS A 180 -38.24 7.60 -0.42
N ASP A 181 -39.25 8.46 -0.38
CA ASP A 181 -39.27 9.66 -1.20
C ASP A 181 -38.29 10.72 -0.63
N PRO A 182 -37.37 11.30 -1.43
CA PRO A 182 -36.39 12.27 -0.94
C PRO A 182 -36.99 13.60 -0.47
N LYS A 183 -38.19 13.97 -0.94
CA LYS A 183 -38.84 15.23 -0.55
C LYS A 183 -39.61 15.09 0.75
N SER A 184 -40.44 14.05 0.87
CA SER A 184 -41.32 13.86 2.03
C SER A 184 -40.75 12.91 3.09
N GLY A 185 -39.73 12.10 2.75
CA GLY A 185 -39.21 11.04 3.61
C GLY A 185 -40.16 9.85 3.78
N VAL A 186 -41.35 9.88 3.15
CA VAL A 186 -42.39 8.86 3.31
C VAL A 186 -41.97 7.55 2.64
N PRO A 187 -42.04 6.42 3.35
CA PRO A 187 -41.70 5.10 2.81
C PRO A 187 -42.79 4.60 1.84
N TYR A 188 -42.40 4.03 0.70
CA TYR A 188 -43.32 3.44 -0.27
C TYR A 188 -42.83 2.08 -0.82
N ALA A 189 -43.76 1.21 -1.19
CA ALA A 189 -43.46 -0.14 -1.68
C ALA A 189 -43.29 -0.18 -3.21
N ASN A 190 -44.30 0.29 -3.96
CA ASN A 190 -44.41 0.12 -5.41
C ASN A 190 -44.47 1.46 -6.16
N LEU A 191 -44.29 1.41 -7.49
CA LEU A 191 -44.35 2.60 -8.35
C LEU A 191 -45.71 3.31 -8.28
N GLU A 192 -46.81 2.56 -8.18
CA GLU A 192 -48.15 3.13 -8.05
C GLU A 192 -48.33 3.94 -6.76
N ALA A 193 -47.76 3.43 -5.65
CA ALA A 193 -47.75 4.15 -4.38
C ALA A 193 -46.95 5.46 -4.50
N TYR A 194 -45.81 5.44 -5.19
CA TYR A 194 -45.04 6.65 -5.45
C TYR A 194 -45.81 7.68 -6.28
N LYS A 195 -46.53 7.26 -7.33
CA LYS A 195 -47.35 8.16 -8.14
C LYS A 195 -48.43 8.84 -7.28
N LYS A 196 -49.19 8.06 -6.51
CA LYS A 196 -50.20 8.58 -5.57
C LYS A 196 -49.58 9.54 -4.54
N LEU A 197 -48.43 9.19 -3.97
CA LEU A 197 -47.69 10.05 -3.05
C LEU A 197 -47.33 11.40 -3.71
N GLN A 198 -46.82 11.40 -4.94
CA GLN A 198 -46.49 12.63 -5.66
C GLN A 198 -47.72 13.47 -6.01
N GLN A 199 -48.86 12.84 -6.31
CA GLN A 199 -50.13 13.55 -6.52
C GLN A 199 -50.63 14.22 -5.24
N ILE A 200 -50.55 13.53 -4.10
CA ILE A 200 -50.85 14.10 -2.78
C ILE A 200 -49.95 15.30 -2.49
N LEU A 201 -48.65 15.18 -2.75
CA LEU A 201 -47.68 16.28 -2.58
C LEU A 201 -47.93 17.47 -3.52
N ARG A 202 -48.56 17.25 -4.67
CA ARG A 202 -49.02 18.30 -5.59
C ARG A 202 -50.40 18.86 -5.23
N HIS A 203 -50.97 18.45 -4.10
CA HIS A 203 -52.31 18.84 -3.64
C HIS A 203 -53.43 18.48 -4.63
N GLU A 204 -53.27 17.38 -5.38
CA GLU A 204 -54.33 16.86 -6.29
C GLU A 204 -55.45 16.14 -5.53
N TYR A 205 -55.25 15.85 -4.23
CA TYR A 205 -56.22 15.19 -3.35
C TYR A 205 -56.65 16.12 -2.22
N LEU A 206 -57.91 15.98 -1.77
CA LEU A 206 -58.44 16.74 -0.64
C LEU A 206 -58.36 15.89 0.64
N TRP A 207 -57.88 16.49 1.71
CA TRP A 207 -57.91 15.84 3.03
C TRP A 207 -59.32 15.89 3.60
N SER A 208 -59.93 14.73 3.87
CA SER A 208 -61.19 14.67 4.62
C SER A 208 -60.90 14.51 6.11
N SER A 209 -61.17 15.57 6.88
CA SER A 209 -60.99 15.55 8.34
C SER A 209 -61.91 14.55 9.06
N GLU A 210 -63.06 14.22 8.46
CA GLU A 210 -64.03 13.29 9.06
C GLU A 210 -63.55 11.84 9.00
N LYS A 211 -62.86 11.47 7.92
CA LYS A 211 -62.36 10.09 7.70
C LYS A 211 -60.88 9.94 8.05
N GLY A 212 -60.15 11.04 8.19
CA GLY A 212 -58.70 11.02 8.41
C GLY A 212 -57.95 10.45 7.21
N THR A 213 -58.45 10.67 5.98
CA THR A 213 -57.86 10.15 4.75
C THR A 213 -57.91 11.17 3.62
N PHE A 214 -56.96 11.06 2.68
CA PHE A 214 -57.03 11.77 1.39
C PHE A 214 -58.10 11.13 0.49
N VAL A 215 -58.95 11.96 -0.09
CA VAL A 215 -60.06 11.58 -0.99
C VAL A 215 -59.95 12.33 -2.31
#